data_AF-A0A0G1JXI0-F1
#
_entry.id   AF-A0A0G1JXI0-F1
#
_cell.length_a   1.000
_cell.length_b   1.000
_cell.length_c   1.000
_cell.angle_alpha   90.00
_cell.angle_beta   90.00
_cell.angle_gamma   90.00
#
_symmetry.space_group_name_H-M   'P 1'
#
loop_
_entity.id
_entity.type
_entity.pdbx_description
1 polymer ?
#
loop_
_entity_poly.entity_id
_entity_poly.type
_entity_poly.pdbx_seq_one_letter_code
_entity_poly.pdbx_strand_id
1 'polypeptide(L)'
;MEEWTAGYGLREIAAYLKGRPDNINILVGTEGFFGTMPDGLQMYLEGRSNIRVVGLAYPIKDIPTSLNNALGDNEVYLIANKSRFEIMDPPKHGLELVSSFAKPSRVDGSTEILYFYRVKPQLPI
;
A
#
# COMPACT_ATOMS: atom_id res chain seq x y z
N MET A 1 27.31 -9.43 3.22
CA MET A 1 26.55 -8.20 2.92
C MET A 1 25.09 -8.65 2.86
N GLU A 2 24.50 -8.78 4.04
CA GLU A 2 23.37 -9.66 4.31
C GLU A 2 22.03 -8.90 4.37
N GLU A 3 21.01 -9.49 3.74
CA GLU A 3 19.61 -9.52 4.18
C GLU A 3 18.79 -8.22 4.27
N TRP A 4 18.72 -7.45 3.17
CA TRP A 4 17.60 -6.49 2.97
C TRP A 4 16.93 -6.70 1.60
N THR A 5 16.48 -7.92 1.33
CA THR A 5 15.66 -8.29 0.16
C THR A 5 14.19 -7.82 0.28
N ALA A 6 13.85 -7.05 1.32
CA ALA A 6 12.49 -6.59 1.62
C ALA A 6 12.10 -5.24 0.96
N GLY A 7 13.03 -4.53 0.31
CA GLY A 7 12.83 -3.14 -0.12
C GLY A 7 12.20 -2.92 -1.50
N TYR A 8 11.97 -3.97 -2.29
CA TYR A 8 11.50 -3.82 -3.69
C TYR A 8 10.12 -3.17 -3.74
N GLY A 9 10.09 -1.89 -4.17
CA GLY A 9 8.89 -1.07 -4.28
C GLY A 9 8.60 -0.19 -3.08
N LEU A 10 8.99 -0.57 -1.85
CA LEU A 10 8.68 0.22 -0.65
C LEU A 10 9.42 1.56 -0.64
N ARG A 11 10.68 1.61 -1.11
CA ARG A 11 11.46 2.84 -1.20
C ARG A 11 10.86 3.80 -2.24
N GLU A 12 10.46 3.27 -3.38
CA GLU A 12 9.83 4.01 -4.47
C GLU A 12 8.47 4.55 -4.06
N ILE A 13 7.66 3.74 -3.39
CA ILE A 13 6.37 4.16 -2.82
C ILE A 13 6.59 5.24 -1.77
N ALA A 14 7.53 5.06 -0.83
CA ALA A 14 7.83 6.07 0.16
C ALA A 14 8.30 7.39 -0.47
N ALA A 15 9.12 7.34 -1.53
CA ALA A 15 9.53 8.53 -2.27
C ALA A 15 8.34 9.23 -2.94
N TYR A 16 7.42 8.47 -3.56
CA TYR A 16 6.18 9.01 -4.11
C TYR A 16 5.34 9.71 -3.04
N LEU A 17 5.16 9.07 -1.89
CA LEU A 17 4.37 9.61 -0.77
C LEU A 17 5.03 10.86 -0.17
N LYS A 18 6.36 10.88 -0.03
CA LYS A 18 7.13 12.08 0.39
C LYS A 18 7.06 13.23 -0.61
N GLY A 19 6.82 12.94 -1.89
CA GLY A 19 6.62 13.95 -2.92
C GLY A 19 5.26 14.66 -2.82
N ARG A 20 4.33 14.16 -2.00
CA ARG A 20 3.05 14.82 -1.77
C ARG A 20 3.22 16.07 -0.89
N PRO A 21 2.40 17.12 -1.09
CA PRO A 21 2.40 18.31 -0.25
C PRO A 21 2.18 18.01 1.25
N ASP A 22 2.88 18.72 2.13
CA ASP A 22 2.81 18.51 3.59
C ASP A 22 1.46 18.87 4.21
N ASN A 23 0.66 19.72 3.54
CA ASN A 23 -0.68 20.09 3.98
C ASN A 23 -1.75 19.04 3.65
N ILE A 24 -1.38 17.96 2.94
CA ILE A 24 -2.28 16.85 2.64
C ILE A 24 -2.02 15.72 3.63
N ASN A 25 -3.06 15.31 4.35
CA ASN A 25 -3.01 14.12 5.18
C ASN A 25 -3.09 12.86 4.31
N ILE A 26 -2.28 11.86 4.63
CA ILE A 26 -2.19 10.62 3.87
C ILE A 26 -2.42 9.45 4.81
N LEU A 27 -3.28 8.53 4.39
CA LEU A 27 -3.46 7.24 5.04
C LEU A 27 -3.05 6.12 4.08
N VAL A 28 -2.12 5.27 4.51
CA VAL A 28 -1.66 4.13 3.74
C VAL A 28 -2.07 2.85 4.44
N GLY A 29 -2.99 2.10 3.83
CA GLY A 29 -3.29 0.73 4.24
C GLY A 29 -2.26 -0.22 3.64
N THR A 30 -1.77 -1.16 4.45
CA THR A 30 -0.85 -2.18 3.99
C THR A 30 -1.13 -3.51 4.70
N GLU A 31 -0.91 -4.63 4.03
CA GLU A 31 -1.24 -5.93 4.64
C GLU A 31 -0.24 -6.33 5.74
N GLY A 32 -0.74 -7.03 6.76
CA GLY A 32 0.05 -7.48 7.91
C GLY A 32 -0.13 -6.61 9.15
N PHE A 33 0.65 -6.92 10.17
CA PHE A 33 0.58 -6.32 11.51
C PHE A 33 1.93 -5.70 11.91
N PHE A 34 1.99 -5.16 13.12
CA PHE A 34 3.21 -4.65 13.75
C PHE A 34 4.38 -5.63 13.65
N GLY A 35 5.56 -5.12 13.32
CA GLY A 35 6.79 -5.87 13.00
C GLY A 35 6.92 -6.31 11.53
N THR A 36 6.09 -5.81 10.60
CA THR A 36 6.09 -6.28 9.19
C THR A 36 6.20 -5.14 8.15
N MET A 37 5.45 -5.22 7.04
CA MET A 37 5.46 -4.18 6.00
C MET A 37 5.01 -2.78 6.46
N PRO A 38 4.05 -2.62 7.39
CA PRO A 38 3.70 -1.31 7.95
C PRO A 38 4.91 -0.58 8.56
N ASP A 39 5.67 -1.26 9.44
CA ASP A 39 6.82 -0.66 10.11
C ASP A 39 7.98 -0.41 9.13
N GLY A 40 8.22 -1.35 8.21
CA GLY A 40 9.21 -1.19 7.16
C GLY A 40 8.95 0.05 6.29
N LEU A 41 7.69 0.30 5.92
CA LEU A 41 7.32 1.53 5.21
C LEU A 41 7.45 2.76 6.11
N GLN A 42 7.07 2.66 7.39
CA GLN A 42 7.14 3.77 8.33
C GLN A 42 8.58 4.25 8.56
N MET A 43 9.57 3.36 8.56
CA MET A 43 10.99 3.73 8.58
C MET A 43 11.37 4.61 7.38
N TYR A 44 10.89 4.29 6.17
CA TYR A 44 11.13 5.13 5.00
C TYR A 44 10.35 6.44 5.02
N LEU A 45 9.31 6.55 5.83
CA LEU A 45 8.44 7.73 5.98
C LEU A 45 8.80 8.60 7.19
N GLU A 46 9.90 8.30 7.88
CA GLU A 46 10.38 9.09 9.01
C GLU A 46 10.43 10.59 8.67
N GLY A 47 9.97 11.41 9.64
CA GLY A 47 9.89 12.86 9.51
C GLY A 47 8.62 13.39 8.83
N ARG A 48 7.70 12.53 8.37
CA ARG A 48 6.42 12.95 7.78
C ARG A 48 5.24 12.63 8.70
N SER A 49 4.87 13.58 9.55
CA SER A 49 3.75 13.43 10.50
C SER A 49 2.37 13.40 9.85
N ASN A 50 2.25 13.93 8.63
CA ASN A 50 1.01 13.92 7.84
C ASN A 50 0.73 12.55 7.19
N ILE A 51 1.66 11.59 7.26
CA ILE A 51 1.51 10.26 6.65
C ILE A 51 1.34 9.21 7.75
N ARG A 52 0.20 8.53 7.74
CA ARG A 52 -0.12 7.45 8.67
C ARG A 52 -0.17 6.12 7.93
N VAL A 53 0.40 5.08 8.51
CA VAL A 53 0.40 3.73 7.97
C VAL A 53 -0.42 2.84 8.89
N VAL A 54 -1.33 2.04 8.32
CA VAL A 54 -2.18 1.11 9.07
C VAL A 54 -2.06 -0.29 8.50
N GLY A 55 -1.96 -1.28 9.39
CA GLY A 55 -1.98 -2.69 9.04
C GLY A 55 -3.41 -3.17 8.75
N LEU A 56 -3.55 -3.98 7.70
CA LEU A 56 -4.80 -4.62 7.29
C LEU A 56 -4.71 -6.13 7.43
N ALA A 57 -5.84 -6.76 7.70
CA ALA A 57 -5.95 -8.21 7.63
C ALA A 57 -5.67 -8.72 6.20
N TYR A 58 -5.11 -9.92 6.10
CA TYR A 58 -4.86 -10.60 4.83
C TYR A 58 -5.61 -11.95 4.80
N PRO A 59 -6.07 -12.41 3.61
CA PRO A 59 -6.00 -11.71 2.32
C PRO A 59 -6.97 -10.52 2.25
N ILE A 60 -6.61 -9.49 1.48
CA ILE A 60 -7.44 -8.31 1.25
C ILE A 60 -8.50 -8.69 0.21
N LYS A 61 -9.74 -8.86 0.68
CA LYS A 61 -10.89 -9.27 -0.13
C LYS A 61 -11.81 -8.13 -0.54
N ASP A 62 -11.76 -7.02 0.20
CA ASP A 62 -12.50 -5.78 -0.07
C ASP A 62 -11.73 -4.60 0.54
N ILE A 63 -12.14 -3.37 0.23
CA ILE A 63 -11.55 -2.16 0.82
C ILE A 63 -12.10 -1.97 2.23
N PRO A 64 -11.26 -2.05 3.28
CA PRO A 64 -11.74 -1.89 4.64
C PRO A 64 -12.47 -0.56 4.82
N THR A 65 -13.57 -0.57 5.57
CA THR A 65 -14.38 0.63 5.86
C THR A 65 -13.53 1.76 6.45
N SER A 66 -12.46 1.45 7.19
CA SER A 66 -11.51 2.43 7.70
C SER A 66 -10.79 3.23 6.60
N LEU A 67 -10.45 2.61 5.47
CA LEU A 67 -9.85 3.29 4.32
C LEU A 67 -10.90 4.15 3.60
N ASN A 68 -12.11 3.62 3.41
CA ASN A 68 -13.19 4.38 2.77
C ASN A 68 -13.59 5.62 3.58
N ASN A 69 -13.72 5.48 4.89
CA ASN A 69 -14.05 6.61 5.78
C ASN A 69 -12.97 7.69 5.79
N ALA A 70 -11.71 7.31 5.56
CA ALA A 70 -10.60 8.26 5.53
C ALA A 70 -10.56 9.13 4.27
N LEU A 71 -11.28 8.74 3.19
CA LEU A 71 -11.30 9.49 1.91
C LEU A 71 -11.83 10.92 2.04
N GLY A 72 -12.62 11.22 3.09
CA GLY A 72 -13.16 12.56 3.31
C GLY A 72 -12.08 13.61 3.63
N ASP A 73 -11.05 13.20 4.38
CA ASP A 73 -10.04 14.12 4.94
C ASP A 73 -8.60 13.76 4.54
N ASN A 74 -8.39 12.64 3.87
CA ASN A 74 -7.06 12.09 3.57
C ASN A 74 -6.98 11.64 2.10
N GLU A 75 -5.77 11.74 1.53
CA GLU A 75 -5.43 10.88 0.40
C GLU A 75 -5.16 9.47 0.90
N VAL A 76 -5.91 8.50 0.35
CA VAL A 76 -5.86 7.12 0.82
C VAL A 76 -5.18 6.24 -0.22
N TYR A 77 -4.24 5.42 0.24
CA TYR A 77 -3.51 4.47 -0.57
C TYR A 77 -3.57 3.06 0.02
N LEU A 78 -3.40 2.05 -0.84
CA LEU A 78 -3.34 0.65 -0.49
C LEU A 78 -2.09 0.01 -1.07
N ILE A 79 -1.32 -0.70 -0.24
CA ILE A 79 -0.15 -1.48 -0.65
C ILE A 79 -0.41 -2.95 -0.31
N ALA A 80 -0.36 -3.83 -1.32
CA ALA A 80 -0.63 -5.25 -1.14
C ALA A 80 0.27 -6.12 -2.03
N ASN A 81 0.70 -7.27 -1.53
CA ASN A 81 1.33 -8.29 -2.37
C ASN A 81 0.25 -9.01 -3.18
N LYS A 82 0.56 -9.31 -4.44
CA LYS A 82 -0.35 -10.03 -5.35
C LYS A 82 -0.87 -11.33 -4.76
N SER A 83 -0.03 -12.10 -4.07
CA SER A 83 -0.43 -13.36 -3.42
C SER A 83 -1.44 -13.21 -2.27
N ARG A 84 -1.66 -11.99 -1.77
CA ARG A 84 -2.54 -11.67 -0.63
C ARG A 84 -3.66 -10.70 -1.01
N PHE A 85 -3.80 -10.41 -2.29
CA PHE A 85 -4.78 -9.48 -2.84
C PHE A 85 -5.82 -10.25 -3.66
N GLU A 86 -7.06 -10.29 -3.18
CA GLU A 86 -8.15 -11.09 -3.73
C GLU A 86 -9.32 -10.25 -4.28
N ILE A 87 -9.20 -8.92 -4.31
CA ILE A 87 -10.22 -8.05 -4.93
C ILE A 87 -10.22 -8.28 -6.44
N MET A 88 -11.36 -8.75 -6.95
CA MET A 88 -11.60 -8.87 -8.38
C MET A 88 -12.00 -7.52 -8.97
N ASP A 89 -11.51 -7.20 -10.17
CA ASP A 89 -11.77 -5.93 -10.85
C ASP A 89 -11.52 -4.68 -9.96
N PRO A 90 -10.25 -4.45 -9.53
CA PRO A 90 -9.92 -3.37 -8.59
C PRO A 90 -10.52 -1.99 -8.94
N PRO A 91 -10.58 -1.57 -10.23
CA PRO A 91 -11.22 -0.31 -10.59
C PRO A 91 -12.70 -0.19 -10.14
N LYS A 92 -13.48 -1.28 -10.17
CA LYS A 92 -14.86 -1.28 -9.68
C LYS A 92 -14.97 -1.08 -8.17
N HIS A 93 -13.94 -1.44 -7.43
CA HIS A 93 -13.85 -1.22 -5.98
C HIS A 93 -13.18 0.12 -5.62
N GLY A 94 -12.99 1.01 -6.59
CA GLY A 94 -12.36 2.30 -6.38
C GLY A 94 -10.84 2.23 -6.23
N LEU A 95 -10.18 1.19 -6.74
CA LEU A 95 -8.72 1.11 -6.75
C LEU A 95 -8.14 1.54 -8.09
N GLU A 96 -7.40 2.64 -8.08
CA GLU A 96 -6.60 3.12 -9.20
C GLU A 96 -5.15 2.66 -9.02
N LEU A 97 -4.62 1.86 -9.95
CA LEU A 97 -3.22 1.40 -9.88
C LEU A 97 -2.28 2.57 -10.12
N VAL A 98 -1.46 2.93 -9.12
CA VAL A 98 -0.43 3.97 -9.24
C VAL A 98 0.86 3.36 -9.77
N SER A 99 1.27 2.22 -9.24
CA SER A 99 2.45 1.49 -9.70
C SER A 99 2.43 0.03 -9.23
N SER A 100 3.28 -0.80 -9.83
CA SER A 100 3.49 -2.17 -9.40
C SER A 100 4.97 -2.55 -9.52
N PHE A 101 5.48 -3.27 -8.53
CA PHE A 101 6.90 -3.61 -8.43
C PHE A 101 7.06 -5.14 -8.39
N ALA A 102 7.68 -5.70 -9.41
CA ALA A 102 8.00 -7.13 -9.44
C ALA A 102 9.17 -7.41 -8.48
N LYS A 103 8.97 -8.34 -7.55
CA LYS A 103 10.04 -8.84 -6.68
C LYS A 103 10.87 -9.88 -7.44
N PRO A 104 12.15 -10.09 -7.07
CA PRO A 104 12.96 -11.15 -7.65
C PRO A 104 12.24 -12.49 -7.60
N SER A 105 12.40 -13.30 -8.64
CA SER A 105 11.85 -14.65 -8.68
C SER A 105 12.33 -15.46 -7.48
N ARG A 106 11.41 -16.16 -6.83
CA ARG A 106 11.72 -17.14 -5.80
C ARG A 106 12.40 -18.35 -6.44
N VAL A 107 13.03 -19.18 -5.60
CA VAL A 107 13.72 -20.41 -6.04
C VAL A 107 12.77 -21.38 -6.75
N ASP A 108 11.48 -21.34 -6.43
CA ASP A 108 10.42 -22.13 -7.08
C ASP A 108 9.92 -21.55 -8.42
N GLY A 109 10.53 -20.45 -8.90
CA GLY A 109 10.13 -19.76 -10.12
C GLY A 109 8.92 -18.83 -9.97
N SER A 110 8.28 -18.78 -8.79
CA SER A 110 7.18 -17.86 -8.55
C SER A 110 7.69 -16.42 -8.42
N THR A 111 6.95 -15.48 -9.00
CA THR A 111 7.21 -14.04 -8.86
C THR A 111 6.13 -13.40 -8.03
N GLU A 112 6.53 -12.59 -7.06
CA GLU A 112 5.61 -11.75 -6.29
C GLU A 112 5.57 -10.35 -6.88
N ILE A 113 4.41 -9.69 -6.83
CA ILE A 113 4.27 -8.30 -7.25
C ILE A 113 3.74 -7.50 -6.07
N LEU A 114 4.38 -6.39 -5.75
CA LEU A 114 3.85 -5.40 -4.82
C LEU A 114 3.00 -4.41 -5.61
N TYR A 115 1.71 -4.38 -5.34
CA TYR A 115 0.81 -3.37 -5.89
C TYR A 115 0.75 -2.14 -5.01
N PHE A 116 0.73 -0.97 -5.65
CA PHE A 116 0.48 0.30 -5.01
C PHE A 116 -0.72 0.96 -5.69
N TYR A 117 -1.83 1.02 -4.95
CA TYR A 117 -3.08 1.61 -5.41
C TYR A 117 -3.38 2.92 -4.69
N ARG A 118 -4.04 3.83 -5.40
CA ARG A 118 -4.78 4.94 -4.81
C ARG A 118 -6.22 4.50 -4.64
N VAL A 119 -6.78 4.74 -3.45
CA VAL A 119 -8.20 4.49 -3.17
C VAL A 119 -8.99 5.73 -3.59
N LYS A 120 -10.09 5.52 -4.30
CA LYS A 120 -11.03 6.53 -4.79
C LYS A 120 -12.41 6.24 -4.21
N PRO A 121 -13.25 7.28 -4.07
CA PRO A 121 -14.68 7.06 -3.83
C PRO A 121 -15.24 6.14 -4.91
N GLN A 122 -15.97 5.11 -4.49
CA GLN A 122 -16.69 4.26 -5.44
C GLN A 122 -17.74 5.13 -6.13
N LEU A 123 -17.78 5.06 -7.47
CA LEU A 123 -18.84 5.72 -8.21
C LEU A 123 -20.17 5.07 -7.80
N PRO A 124 -21.22 5.87 -7.49
CA PRO A 124 -22.53 5.30 -7.27
C PRO A 124 -22.93 4.49 -8.51
N ILE A 125 -23.37 3.25 -8.26
CA ILE A 125 -23.87 2.30 -9.27
C ILE A 125 -25.15 2.83 -9.90
#